data_AF-A0A423TQ09-F1
#
_entry.id   AF-A0A423TQ09-F1
#
_cell.length_a   1.000
_cell.length_b   1.000
_cell.length_c   1.000
_cell.angle_alpha   90.00
_cell.angle_beta   90.00
_cell.angle_gamma   90.00
#
_symmetry.space_group_name_H-M   'P 1'
#
loop_
_entity.id
_entity.type
_entity.pdbx_description
1 polymer ?
#
loop_
_entity_poly.entity_id
_entity_poly.type
_entity_poly.pdbx_seq_one_letter_code
_entity_poly.pdbx_strand_id
1 'polypeptide(L)'
;MFGHARSFERDQTSSSRPSMILLLSPSHSLEAIPWMPKGNSGRFIGGLWLLSALIIGSVYRSNLKAMLILPKLRLPFDSIEELVETDIPTFVYEDSMLHQAILTAAPGTSLYKLRKQALVRRDVMTMVDEVSEGAYAAFFGKKGLESIINHIYNTRGTCPLYMTKGTVFTTSLCLAFPKGSPLVKKFDPLIDRLKESGILNHMYLHGLMNYTKCVQPGLVSPSNNLRPFELEDFYGIFCVYFGGMIFSVLVFLLELAVPHKHFSANFCRGGKADRGRSDSSPPSLAIA
;
A
#
# COMPACT_ATOMS: atom_id res chain seq x y z
N MET A 1 -28.13 -20.45 -67.60
CA MET A 1 -29.57 -20.80 -67.45
C MET A 1 -29.63 -22.10 -66.65
N PHE A 2 -29.75 -21.99 -65.32
CA PHE A 2 -30.98 -22.25 -64.53
C PHE A 2 -31.27 -23.76 -64.38
N GLY A 3 -31.33 -24.38 -63.19
CA GLY A 3 -31.28 -23.93 -61.77
C GLY A 3 -30.50 -24.93 -60.88
N HIS A 4 -29.92 -24.56 -59.72
CA HIS A 4 -30.52 -24.24 -58.39
C HIS A 4 -31.42 -25.37 -57.83
N ALA A 5 -31.36 -25.84 -56.57
CA ALA A 5 -30.65 -25.45 -55.35
C ALA A 5 -30.86 -26.53 -54.23
N ARG A 6 -30.06 -26.42 -53.15
CA ARG A 6 -30.23 -26.96 -51.77
C ARG A 6 -29.82 -28.42 -51.47
N SER A 7 -28.62 -28.56 -50.90
CA SER A 7 -28.47 -29.28 -49.62
C SER A 7 -27.69 -28.37 -48.67
N PHE A 8 -28.46 -27.77 -47.77
CA PHE A 8 -28.07 -26.75 -46.80
C PHE A 8 -28.13 -27.42 -45.42
N GLU A 9 -26.98 -27.47 -44.75
CA GLU A 9 -26.82 -27.10 -43.33
C GLU A 9 -27.59 -27.87 -42.23
N ARG A 10 -26.86 -28.74 -41.52
CA ARG A 10 -26.89 -29.07 -40.06
C ARG A 10 -26.19 -30.42 -39.85
N ASP A 11 -25.25 -30.65 -38.95
CA ASP A 11 -24.88 -29.95 -37.73
C ASP A 11 -23.37 -30.14 -37.47
N GLN A 12 -22.67 -29.02 -37.40
CA GLN A 12 -21.29 -28.89 -36.98
C GLN A 12 -21.29 -28.25 -35.59
N THR A 13 -21.56 -29.00 -34.52
CA THR A 13 -21.51 -28.46 -33.14
C THR A 13 -21.11 -29.50 -32.08
N SER A 14 -20.08 -30.31 -32.31
CA SER A 14 -19.33 -30.93 -31.19
C SER A 14 -18.26 -29.95 -30.68
N SER A 15 -18.72 -28.80 -30.17
CA SER A 15 -17.89 -27.85 -29.44
C SER A 15 -17.68 -28.38 -28.02
N SER A 16 -16.75 -29.31 -27.85
CA SER A 16 -16.13 -29.55 -26.55
C SER A 16 -15.35 -28.28 -26.22
N ARG A 17 -15.98 -27.34 -25.53
CA ARG A 17 -15.34 -26.15 -24.95
C ARG A 17 -14.74 -26.58 -23.60
N PRO A 18 -13.45 -26.93 -23.48
CA PRO A 18 -12.79 -26.66 -22.22
C PRO A 18 -12.75 -25.14 -22.09
N SER A 19 -13.34 -24.63 -21.02
CA SER A 19 -13.44 -23.21 -20.71
C SER A 19 -12.08 -22.52 -20.90
N MET A 20 -12.02 -21.60 -21.87
CA MET A 20 -10.92 -20.65 -22.13
C MET A 20 -10.54 -19.81 -20.89
N ILE A 21 -11.36 -19.90 -19.83
CA ILE A 21 -11.22 -19.23 -18.54
C ILE A 21 -10.11 -19.85 -17.67
N LEU A 22 -9.73 -21.13 -17.89
CA LEU A 22 -8.65 -21.77 -17.13
C LEU A 22 -7.23 -21.31 -17.53
N LEU A 23 -7.09 -20.47 -18.55
CA LEU A 23 -5.80 -19.91 -19.01
C LEU A 23 -5.28 -18.75 -18.14
N LEU A 24 -5.99 -18.40 -17.06
CA LEU A 24 -5.69 -17.25 -16.19
C LEU A 24 -4.90 -17.57 -14.91
N SER A 25 -4.60 -18.84 -14.60
CA SER A 25 -3.86 -19.17 -13.37
C SER A 25 -2.34 -19.21 -13.61
N PRO A 26 -1.54 -18.26 -13.10
CA PRO A 26 -0.11 -18.16 -13.41
C PRO A 26 0.78 -18.98 -12.44
N SER A 27 0.21 -19.83 -11.58
CA SER A 27 0.93 -20.37 -10.41
C SER A 27 1.48 -21.79 -10.55
N HIS A 28 1.44 -22.41 -11.73
CA HIS A 28 2.13 -23.69 -11.94
C HIS A 28 3.29 -23.48 -12.92
N SER A 29 4.50 -23.53 -12.36
CA SER A 29 5.73 -23.99 -12.99
C SER A 29 5.56 -24.44 -14.44
N LEU A 30 6.14 -23.72 -15.40
CA LEU A 30 6.45 -24.08 -16.81
C LEU A 30 6.05 -25.50 -17.29
N GLU A 31 4.80 -25.90 -17.10
CA GLU A 31 4.24 -27.13 -17.64
C GLU A 31 3.69 -26.72 -18.99
N ALA A 32 4.37 -27.23 -20.02
CA ALA A 32 4.01 -27.01 -21.40
C ALA A 32 2.51 -27.23 -21.59
N ILE A 33 1.83 -26.22 -22.16
CA ILE A 33 0.40 -26.26 -22.47
C ILE A 33 0.15 -27.53 -23.30
N PRO A 34 -0.62 -28.52 -22.80
CA PRO A 34 -0.80 -29.79 -23.51
C PRO A 34 -1.62 -29.66 -24.80
N TRP A 35 -2.17 -28.46 -25.05
CA TRP A 35 -3.05 -28.15 -26.17
C TRP A 35 -2.48 -27.01 -27.00
N MET A 36 -1.77 -27.35 -28.08
CA MET A 36 -1.36 -26.39 -29.09
C MET A 36 -2.48 -26.25 -30.13
N PRO A 37 -3.05 -25.05 -30.34
CA PRO A 37 -4.03 -24.85 -31.40
C PRO A 37 -3.41 -25.23 -32.76
N LYS A 38 -4.10 -26.09 -33.50
CA LYS A 38 -3.63 -26.63 -34.79
C LYS A 38 -3.71 -25.58 -35.92
N GLY A 39 -4.56 -24.56 -35.79
CA GLY A 39 -4.73 -23.48 -36.78
C GLY A 39 -3.78 -22.29 -36.55
N ASN A 40 -3.24 -21.73 -37.64
CA ASN A 40 -2.30 -20.60 -37.62
C ASN A 40 -2.84 -19.35 -36.90
N SER A 41 -4.15 -19.08 -37.03
CA SER A 41 -4.82 -17.96 -36.34
C SER A 41 -4.87 -18.14 -34.82
N GLY A 42 -5.17 -19.36 -34.34
CA GLY A 42 -5.21 -19.68 -32.91
C GLY A 42 -3.83 -19.60 -32.25
N ARG A 43 -2.76 -19.93 -32.98
CA ARG A 43 -1.37 -19.76 -32.52
C ARG A 43 -1.00 -18.29 -32.37
N PHE A 44 -1.41 -17.44 -33.32
CA PHE A 44 -1.16 -16.01 -33.25
C PHE A 44 -1.88 -15.36 -32.07
N ILE A 45 -3.16 -15.70 -31.85
CA ILE A 45 -3.95 -15.19 -30.72
C ILE A 45 -3.38 -15.66 -29.38
N GLY A 46 -2.99 -16.94 -29.26
CA GLY A 46 -2.34 -17.47 -28.06
C GLY A 46 -0.98 -16.82 -27.79
N GLY A 47 -0.19 -16.59 -28.84
CA GLY A 47 1.09 -15.86 -28.74
C GLY A 47 0.89 -14.42 -28.26
N LEU A 48 -0.09 -13.70 -28.81
CA LEU A 48 -0.43 -12.35 -28.38
C LEU A 48 -0.93 -12.31 -26.93
N TRP A 49 -1.75 -13.29 -26.52
CA TRP A 49 -2.21 -13.43 -25.15
C TRP A 49 -1.04 -13.65 -24.17
N LEU A 50 -0.15 -14.60 -24.48
CA LEU A 50 1.02 -14.88 -23.66
C LEU A 50 1.96 -13.67 -23.58
N LEU A 51 2.17 -12.96 -24.69
CA LEU A 51 2.96 -11.73 -24.71
C LEU A 51 2.33 -10.66 -23.81
N SER A 52 1.01 -10.47 -23.90
CA SER A 52 0.28 -9.53 -23.04
C SER A 52 0.40 -9.90 -21.56
N ALA A 53 0.16 -11.16 -21.20
CA ALA A 53 0.29 -11.65 -19.83
C ALA A 53 1.73 -11.48 -19.29
N LEU A 54 2.74 -11.71 -20.13
CA LEU A 54 4.15 -11.50 -19.79
C LEU A 54 4.44 -10.02 -19.51
N ILE A 55 3.97 -9.12 -20.38
CA ILE A 55 4.15 -7.67 -20.22
C ILE A 55 3.48 -7.20 -18.92
N ILE A 56 2.22 -7.56 -18.70
CA ILE A 56 1.48 -7.17 -17.49
C ILE A 56 2.17 -7.73 -16.23
N GLY A 57 2.57 -9.00 -16.24
CA GLY A 57 3.27 -9.61 -15.11
C GLY A 57 4.62 -8.96 -14.82
N SER A 58 5.37 -8.57 -15.86
CA SER A 58 6.65 -7.86 -15.73
C SER A 58 6.47 -6.47 -15.11
N VAL A 59 5.48 -5.69 -15.60
CA VAL A 59 5.17 -4.36 -15.07
C VAL A 59 4.69 -4.45 -13.62
N TYR A 60 3.82 -5.40 -13.30
CA TYR A 60 3.35 -5.62 -11.93
C TYR A 60 4.51 -5.91 -10.97
N ARG A 61 5.38 -6.87 -11.31
CA ARG A 61 6.56 -7.20 -10.49
C ARG A 61 7.50 -5.99 -10.30
N SER A 62 7.67 -5.17 -11.33
CA SER A 62 8.53 -3.99 -11.28
C SER A 62 7.94 -2.90 -10.38
N ASN A 63 6.64 -2.62 -10.51
CA ASN A 63 5.95 -1.66 -9.66
C ASN A 63 5.89 -2.10 -8.20
N LEU A 64 5.65 -3.40 -7.97
CA LEU A 64 5.70 -3.99 -6.64
C LEU A 64 7.10 -3.76 -6.02
N LYS A 65 8.17 -4.17 -6.70
CA LYS A 65 9.55 -3.92 -6.24
C LYS A 65 9.80 -2.44 -5.92
N ALA A 66 9.35 -1.52 -6.77
CA ALA A 66 9.54 -0.10 -6.54
C ALA A 66 8.88 0.39 -5.23
N MET A 67 7.65 -0.07 -4.94
CA MET A 67 6.96 0.26 -3.68
C MET A 67 7.64 -0.35 -2.46
N LEU A 68 8.22 -1.54 -2.61
CA LEU A 68 8.93 -2.23 -1.52
C LEU A 68 10.29 -1.61 -1.20
N ILE A 69 10.97 -1.01 -2.19
CA ILE A 69 12.29 -0.38 -1.99
C ILE A 69 12.14 1.03 -1.41
N LEU A 70 11.12 1.79 -1.84
CA LEU A 70 10.82 3.12 -1.32
C LEU A 70 9.46 3.12 -0.60
N PRO A 71 9.43 2.74 0.70
CA PRO A 71 8.22 2.87 1.48
C PRO A 71 7.82 4.35 1.53
N LYS A 72 6.60 4.65 1.06
CA LYS A 72 6.04 6.00 1.18
C LYS A 72 5.55 6.16 2.61
N LEU A 73 6.30 6.89 3.42
CA LEU A 73 5.84 7.34 4.73
C LEU A 73 4.65 8.29 4.54
N ARG A 74 3.46 7.90 4.99
CA ARG A 74 2.31 8.80 5.09
C ARG A 74 2.36 9.46 6.46
N LEU A 75 2.68 10.74 6.46
CA LEU A 75 2.69 11.54 7.67
C LEU A 75 1.27 12.03 7.96
N PRO A 76 0.87 12.12 9.24
CA PRO A 76 -0.43 12.65 9.61
C PRO A 76 -0.56 14.15 9.27
N PHE A 77 0.55 14.89 9.24
CA PHE A 77 0.62 16.31 8.89
C PHE A 77 2.03 16.66 8.36
N ASP A 78 2.14 17.62 7.44
CA ASP A 78 3.41 18.24 7.02
C ASP A 78 3.41 19.77 7.21
N SER A 79 2.26 20.35 7.55
CA SER A 79 2.05 21.77 7.83
C SER A 79 1.37 22.02 9.17
N ILE A 80 1.39 23.27 9.65
CA ILE A 80 0.72 23.66 10.89
C ILE A 80 -0.79 23.64 10.69
N GLU A 81 -1.24 24.00 9.50
CA GLU A 81 -2.65 24.03 9.11
C GLU A 81 -3.25 22.63 9.24
N GLU A 82 -2.58 21.61 8.72
CA GLU A 82 -2.96 20.21 8.88
C GLU A 82 -2.86 19.75 10.34
N LEU A 83 -1.78 20.11 11.06
CA LEU A 83 -1.60 19.72 12.46
C LEU A 83 -2.76 20.20 13.36
N VAL A 84 -3.29 21.40 13.09
CA VAL A 84 -4.42 21.98 13.81
C VAL A 84 -5.74 21.27 13.50
N GLU A 85 -5.85 20.57 12.37
CA GLU A 85 -7.03 19.77 12.00
C GLU A 85 -6.98 18.36 12.59
N THR A 86 -5.79 17.86 12.93
CA THR A 86 -5.62 16.50 13.49
C THR A 86 -5.94 16.38 14.99
N ASP A 87 -6.19 17.50 15.69
CA ASP A 87 -6.43 17.56 17.15
C ASP A 87 -5.32 16.87 18.00
N ILE A 88 -4.10 16.73 17.46
CA ILE A 88 -2.97 16.11 18.16
C ILE A 88 -2.43 17.08 19.23
N PRO A 89 -2.31 16.65 20.51
CA PRO A 89 -1.77 17.51 21.55
C PRO A 89 -0.32 17.86 21.23
N THR A 90 -0.01 19.16 21.28
CA THR A 90 1.24 19.70 20.76
C THR A 90 2.04 20.37 21.87
N PHE A 91 3.25 19.90 22.13
CA PHE A 91 4.15 20.52 23.10
C PHE A 91 4.75 21.82 22.58
N VAL A 92 4.73 22.82 23.47
CA VAL A 92 5.32 24.14 23.26
C VAL A 92 6.18 24.48 24.46
N TYR A 93 7.44 24.85 24.21
CA TYR A 93 8.34 25.28 25.27
C TYR A 93 7.85 26.61 25.88
N GLU A 94 7.78 26.67 27.21
CA GLU A 94 7.35 27.86 27.94
C GLU A 94 8.24 29.08 27.64
N ASP A 95 7.64 30.26 27.59
CA ASP A 95 8.32 31.51 27.19
C ASP A 95 9.09 31.49 25.86
N SER A 96 8.87 30.48 25.02
CA SER A 96 9.42 30.47 23.66
C SER A 96 8.77 31.52 22.77
N MET A 97 9.45 31.87 21.67
CA MET A 97 8.90 32.73 20.62
C MET A 97 7.56 32.18 20.08
N LEU A 98 7.44 30.86 19.96
CA LEU A 98 6.20 30.22 19.55
C LEU A 98 5.10 30.36 20.61
N HIS A 99 5.43 30.17 21.89
CA HIS A 99 4.46 30.37 22.97
C HIS A 99 3.88 31.80 22.95
N GLN A 100 4.76 32.81 22.82
CA GLN A 100 4.33 34.20 22.70
C GLN A 100 3.54 34.48 21.42
N ALA A 101 3.90 33.85 20.30
CA ALA A 101 3.16 33.98 19.05
C ALA A 101 1.76 33.35 19.11
N ILE A 102 1.61 32.21 19.80
CA ILE A 102 0.30 31.56 20.03
C ILE A 102 -0.59 32.44 20.92
N LEU A 103 -0.02 33.09 21.93
CA LEU A 103 -0.77 33.98 22.83
C LEU A 103 -1.24 35.27 22.15
N THR A 104 -0.45 35.81 21.23
CA THR A 104 -0.72 37.08 20.53
C THR A 104 -1.39 36.90 19.16
N ALA A 105 -1.61 35.66 18.72
CA ALA A 105 -2.21 35.35 17.43
C ALA A 105 -3.63 35.91 17.26
N ALA A 106 -3.90 36.48 16.08
CA ALA A 106 -5.23 36.99 15.73
C ALA A 106 -6.26 35.85 15.63
N PRO A 107 -7.54 36.11 16.01
CA PRO A 107 -8.59 35.11 15.92
C PRO A 107 -8.78 34.63 14.47
N GLY A 108 -8.85 33.31 14.29
CA GLY A 108 -9.03 32.67 12.97
C GLY A 108 -7.74 32.17 12.31
N THR A 109 -6.56 32.51 12.83
CA THR A 109 -5.28 31.98 12.34
C THR A 109 -5.03 30.54 12.79
N SER A 110 -4.17 29.79 12.07
CA SER A 110 -3.75 28.43 12.47
C SER A 110 -3.08 28.44 13.85
N LEU A 111 -2.25 29.43 14.15
CA LEU A 111 -1.63 29.62 15.47
C LEU A 111 -2.65 29.87 16.59
N TYR A 112 -3.72 30.62 16.32
CA TYR A 112 -4.78 30.84 17.31
C TYR A 112 -5.52 29.54 17.65
N LYS A 113 -5.81 28.72 16.63
CA LYS A 113 -6.43 27.40 16.85
C LYS A 113 -5.49 26.43 17.58
N LEU A 114 -4.19 26.46 17.26
CA LEU A 114 -3.15 25.66 17.92
C LEU A 114 -3.14 25.87 19.45
N ARG A 115 -3.54 27.05 19.93
CA ARG A 115 -3.65 27.33 21.38
C ARG A 115 -4.50 26.32 22.14
N LYS A 116 -5.53 25.74 21.52
CA LYS A 116 -6.42 24.76 22.17
C LYS A 116 -5.75 23.41 22.44
N GLN A 117 -4.83 23.00 21.57
CA GLN A 117 -4.09 21.74 21.67
C GLN A 117 -2.66 21.92 22.21
N ALA A 118 -2.23 23.16 22.45
CA ALA A 118 -0.89 23.48 22.94
C ALA A 118 -0.72 23.12 24.42
N LEU A 119 0.23 22.23 24.70
CA LEU A 119 0.68 21.84 26.03
C LEU A 119 1.99 22.57 26.36
N VAL A 120 1.93 23.51 27.29
CA VAL A 120 3.10 24.30 27.69
C VAL A 120 3.90 23.56 28.76
N ARG A 121 5.17 23.29 28.47
CA ARG A 121 6.10 22.55 29.36
C ARG A 121 7.50 23.17 29.29
N ARG A 122 8.28 23.02 30.36
CA ARG A 122 9.70 23.44 30.41
C ARG A 122 10.70 22.32 30.15
N ASP A 123 10.31 21.07 30.43
CA ASP A 123 11.24 19.94 30.34
C ASP A 123 11.33 19.41 28.91
N VAL A 124 12.45 19.70 28.25
CA VAL A 124 12.70 19.29 26.86
C VAL A 124 12.92 17.79 26.74
N MET A 125 13.56 17.15 27.72
CA MET A 125 13.91 15.74 27.59
C MET A 125 12.67 14.86 27.68
N THR A 126 11.79 15.12 28.65
CA THR A 126 10.52 14.39 28.76
C THR A 126 9.61 14.64 27.56
N MET A 127 9.56 15.89 27.05
CA MET A 127 8.80 16.19 25.83
C MET A 127 9.30 15.37 24.64
N VAL A 128 10.61 15.23 24.47
CA VAL A 128 11.20 14.47 23.37
C VAL A 128 10.90 12.97 23.51
N ASP A 129 10.93 12.43 24.72
CA ASP A 129 10.60 11.03 24.97
C ASP A 129 9.12 10.73 24.68
N GLU A 130 8.20 11.55 25.17
CA GLU A 130 6.76 11.40 24.92
C GLU A 130 6.40 11.56 23.43
N VAL A 131 7.10 12.45 22.71
CA VAL A 131 6.94 12.57 21.24
C VAL A 131 7.47 11.33 20.53
N SER A 132 8.55 10.71 21.04
CA SER A 132 9.10 9.48 20.47
C SER A 132 8.18 8.27 20.64
N GLU A 133 7.25 8.31 21.61
CA GLU A 133 6.19 7.31 21.80
C GLU A 133 5.03 7.48 20.79
N GLY A 134 4.97 8.61 20.08
CA GLY A 134 4.06 8.82 18.94
C GLY A 134 2.68 9.41 19.29
N ALA A 135 2.44 9.79 20.55
CA ALA A 135 1.17 10.37 20.97
C ALA A 135 1.10 11.90 20.86
N TYR A 136 2.25 12.57 20.71
CA TYR A 136 2.36 14.03 20.80
C TYR A 136 3.16 14.61 19.63
N ALA A 137 2.81 15.84 19.24
CA ALA A 137 3.64 16.66 18.36
C ALA A 137 4.44 17.65 19.20
N ALA A 138 5.59 18.14 18.71
CA ALA A 138 6.35 19.18 19.39
C ALA A 138 7.03 20.14 18.42
N PHE A 139 7.13 21.39 18.82
CA PHE A 139 7.85 22.41 18.07
C PHE A 139 9.24 22.66 18.65
N PHE A 140 10.25 22.48 17.80
CA PHE A 140 11.63 22.77 18.12
C PHE A 140 12.26 23.65 17.04
N GLY A 141 13.28 24.43 17.41
CA GLY A 141 14.11 25.10 16.42
C GLY A 141 14.87 24.06 15.60
N LYS A 142 14.90 24.21 14.27
CA LYS A 142 15.52 23.27 13.33
C LYS A 142 16.89 22.76 13.80
N LYS A 143 17.81 23.67 14.12
CA LYS A 143 19.17 23.35 14.58
C LYS A 143 19.21 22.56 15.89
N GLY A 144 18.29 22.87 16.82
CA GLY A 144 18.14 22.12 18.07
C GLY A 144 17.60 20.72 17.83
N LEU A 145 16.59 20.57 16.97
CA LEU A 145 16.02 19.27 16.63
C LEU A 145 17.03 18.37 15.90
N GLU A 146 17.81 18.91 14.97
CA GLU A 146 18.90 18.17 14.32
C GLU A 146 19.91 17.62 15.35
N SER A 147 20.22 18.40 16.38
CA SER A 147 21.09 17.99 17.50
C SER A 147 20.46 16.93 18.40
N ILE A 148 19.17 17.07 18.74
CA ILE A 148 18.42 16.09 19.54
C ILE A 148 18.37 14.74 18.80
N ILE A 149 18.04 14.73 17.52
CA ILE A 149 18.01 13.50 16.70
C ILE A 149 19.40 12.85 16.66
N ASN A 150 20.47 13.64 16.48
CA ASN A 150 21.84 13.13 16.55
C ASN A 150 22.16 12.47 17.90
N HIS A 151 21.72 13.08 19.00
CA HIS A 151 21.93 12.56 20.35
C HIS A 151 21.15 11.26 20.59
N ILE A 152 19.88 11.21 20.20
CA ILE A 152 19.05 9.99 20.30
C ILE A 152 19.65 8.87 19.46
N TYR A 153 20.11 9.16 18.24
CA TYR A 153 20.77 8.16 17.42
C TYR A 153 22.06 7.64 18.07
N ASN A 154 22.86 8.52 18.68
CA ASN A 154 24.10 8.11 19.35
C ASN A 154 23.86 7.24 20.59
N THR A 155 22.73 7.45 21.29
CA THR A 155 22.40 6.75 22.53
C THR A 155 21.59 5.47 22.30
N ARG A 156 20.57 5.53 21.45
CA ARG A 156 19.62 4.42 21.17
C ARG A 156 19.89 3.69 19.85
N GLY A 157 20.61 4.31 18.91
CA GLY A 157 20.83 3.74 17.57
C GLY A 157 19.61 3.78 16.64
N THR A 158 18.52 4.41 17.06
CA THR A 158 17.24 4.47 16.34
C THR A 158 16.87 5.91 15.96
N CYS A 159 16.05 6.07 14.93
CA CYS A 159 15.53 7.37 14.47
C CYS A 159 14.00 7.47 14.67
N PRO A 160 13.49 7.63 15.90
CA PRO A 160 12.04 7.63 16.16
C PRO A 160 11.35 8.96 15.83
N LEU A 161 12.12 10.03 15.63
CA LEU A 161 11.58 11.37 15.39
C LEU A 161 11.59 11.72 13.90
N TYR A 162 10.54 12.40 13.46
CA TYR A 162 10.42 12.96 12.13
C TYR A 162 10.26 14.48 12.19
N MET A 163 10.94 15.21 11.29
CA MET A 163 10.84 16.66 11.16
C MET A 163 10.02 17.00 9.91
N THR A 164 8.93 17.73 10.09
CA THR A 164 8.11 18.25 8.98
C THR A 164 8.88 19.26 8.15
N LYS A 165 8.51 19.41 6.87
CA LYS A 165 9.17 20.34 5.95
C LYS A 165 8.75 21.79 6.20
N GLY A 166 7.52 22.00 6.70
CA GLY A 166 6.98 23.31 7.00
C GLY A 166 7.71 24.01 8.15
N THR A 167 8.12 25.25 7.94
CA THR A 167 8.69 26.11 8.98
C THR A 167 7.67 27.14 9.43
N VAL A 168 7.42 27.23 10.75
CA VAL A 168 6.53 28.27 11.31
C VAL A 168 7.15 29.65 11.20
N PHE A 169 8.41 29.75 11.64
CA PHE A 169 9.16 30.99 11.71
C PHE A 169 10.61 30.76 11.33
N THR A 170 11.19 31.72 10.63
CA THR A 170 12.63 31.78 10.43
C THR A 170 13.25 32.57 11.57
N THR A 171 14.08 31.91 12.37
CA THR A 171 14.82 32.56 13.46
C THR A 171 16.31 32.51 13.19
N SER A 172 17.03 33.54 13.62
CA SER A 172 18.48 33.64 13.57
C SER A 172 19.05 33.52 14.98
N LEU A 173 20.12 32.74 15.14
CA LEU A 173 20.89 32.72 16.37
C LEU A 173 21.81 33.95 16.43
N CYS A 174 21.72 34.71 17.52
CA CYS A 174 22.49 35.94 17.72
C CYS A 174 23.21 35.91 19.07
N LEU A 175 24.37 36.58 19.14
CA LEU A 175 25.03 36.88 20.41
C LEU A 175 24.46 38.19 20.97
N ALA A 176 23.95 38.16 22.20
CA ALA A 176 23.39 39.33 22.85
C ALA A 176 24.48 40.07 23.65
N PHE A 177 24.60 41.37 23.40
CA PHE A 177 25.46 42.27 24.17
C PHE A 177 24.64 43.38 24.82
N PRO A 178 25.10 43.98 25.94
CA PRO A 178 24.47 45.15 26.52
C PRO A 178 24.32 46.29 25.50
N LYS A 179 23.23 47.05 25.60
CA LYS A 179 22.97 48.19 24.72
C LYS A 179 24.15 49.18 24.78
N GLY A 180 24.66 49.60 23.62
CA GLY A 180 25.80 50.51 23.51
C GLY A 180 27.17 49.87 23.71
N SER A 181 27.26 48.54 23.85
CA SER A 181 28.55 47.86 24.00
C SER A 181 29.44 48.04 22.75
N PRO A 182 30.71 48.45 22.90
CA PRO A 182 31.65 48.56 21.79
C PRO A 182 32.07 47.18 21.24
N LEU A 183 31.73 46.09 21.93
CA LEU A 183 32.06 44.72 21.53
C LEU A 183 31.33 44.30 20.24
N VAL A 184 30.11 44.78 20.02
CA VAL A 184 29.31 44.45 18.83
C VAL A 184 30.11 44.78 17.56
N LYS A 185 30.65 45.99 17.47
CA LYS A 185 31.48 46.45 16.33
C LYS A 185 32.76 45.63 16.11
N LYS A 186 33.26 44.96 17.15
CA LYS A 186 34.44 44.10 17.07
C LYS A 186 34.08 42.66 16.70
N PHE A 187 32.96 42.15 17.23
CA PHE A 187 32.53 40.77 17.04
C PHE A 187 31.82 40.53 15.72
N ASP A 188 30.96 41.44 15.26
CA ASP A 188 30.24 41.30 13.98
C ASP A 188 31.17 40.93 12.80
N PRO A 189 32.25 41.68 12.51
CA PRO A 189 33.14 41.34 11.40
C PRO A 189 33.98 40.06 11.63
N LEU A 190 34.08 39.58 12.87
CA LEU A 190 34.73 38.29 13.16
C LEU A 190 33.77 37.13 12.89
N ILE A 191 32.50 37.27 13.30
CA ILE A 191 31.46 36.28 13.03
C ILE A 191 31.19 36.18 11.52
N ASP A 192 31.17 37.31 10.81
CA ASP A 192 31.03 37.33 9.35
C ASP A 192 32.16 36.57 8.68
N ARG A 193 33.42 36.82 9.06
CA ARG A 193 34.57 36.07 8.54
C ARG A 193 34.52 34.57 8.86
N LEU A 194 34.05 34.18 10.05
CA LEU A 194 33.86 32.78 10.44
C LEU A 194 32.75 32.09 9.64
N LYS A 195 31.72 32.84 9.26
CA LYS A 195 30.62 32.38 8.40
C LYS A 195 31.07 32.26 6.94
N GLU A 196 31.73 33.28 6.40
CA GLU A 196 32.24 33.33 5.02
C GLU A 196 33.31 32.28 4.76
N SER A 197 34.20 32.03 5.73
CA SER A 197 35.20 30.95 5.66
C SER A 197 34.58 29.55 5.75
N GLY A 198 33.30 29.43 6.10
CA GLY A 198 32.60 28.15 6.23
C GLY A 198 32.95 27.34 7.48
N ILE A 199 33.79 27.88 8.39
CA ILE A 199 34.22 27.18 9.61
C ILE A 199 33.03 26.81 10.49
N LEU A 200 32.07 27.74 10.67
CA LEU A 200 30.85 27.47 11.44
C LEU A 200 30.03 26.32 10.85
N ASN A 201 29.92 26.28 9.52
CA ASN A 201 29.19 25.22 8.82
C ASN A 201 29.92 23.88 8.94
N HIS A 202 31.24 23.88 8.82
CA HIS A 202 32.05 22.67 9.01
C HIS A 202 31.90 22.11 10.42
N MET A 203 32.04 22.94 11.46
CA MET A 203 31.84 22.51 12.85
C MET A 203 30.42 22.00 13.10
N TYR A 204 29.42 22.66 12.52
CA TYR A 204 28.02 22.26 12.61
C TYR A 204 27.79 20.87 12.00
N LEU A 205 28.23 20.65 10.76
CA LEU A 205 28.09 19.37 10.07
C LEU A 205 28.88 18.26 10.77
N HIS A 206 30.09 18.58 11.26
CA HIS A 206 30.92 17.64 12.01
C HIS A 206 30.27 17.22 13.35
N GLY A 207 29.55 18.12 14.02
CA GLY A 207 28.77 17.77 15.22
C GLY A 207 27.57 16.85 14.92
N LEU A 208 27.09 16.84 13.68
CA LEU A 208 25.88 16.16 13.23
C LEU A 208 26.14 15.01 12.26
N MET A 209 27.34 14.42 12.30
CA MET A 209 27.71 13.34 11.39
C MET A 209 26.72 12.17 11.44
N ASN A 210 26.18 11.84 12.62
CA ASN A 210 25.24 10.73 12.77
C ASN A 210 23.78 11.12 12.47
N TYR A 211 23.40 12.39 12.59
CA TYR A 211 22.08 12.88 12.16
C TYR A 211 21.80 12.57 10.68
N THR A 212 22.82 12.64 9.83
CA THR A 212 22.67 12.33 8.39
C THR A 212 22.12 10.92 8.13
N LYS A 213 22.35 9.97 9.04
CA LYS A 213 21.81 8.60 8.95
C LYS A 213 20.30 8.52 9.17
N CYS A 214 19.71 9.50 9.86
CA CYS A 214 18.26 9.58 10.09
C CYS A 214 17.51 10.34 8.99
N VAL A 215 18.20 11.19 8.22
CA VAL A 215 17.56 12.14 7.28
C VAL A 215 17.89 11.85 5.82
N GLN A 216 18.67 10.81 5.54
CA GLN A 216 18.93 10.38 4.17
C GLN A 216 17.61 9.99 3.47
N PRO A 217 17.25 10.67 2.36
CA PRO A 217 16.05 10.36 1.60
C PRO A 217 16.17 8.94 1.04
N GLY A 218 15.39 8.00 1.61
CA GLY A 218 15.41 6.59 1.24
C GLY A 218 16.10 5.65 2.23
N LEU A 219 16.68 6.15 3.33
CA LEU A 219 17.26 5.33 4.41
C LEU A 219 16.62 5.68 5.76
N VAL A 220 15.33 5.36 5.94
CA VAL A 220 14.92 4.80 7.24
C VAL A 220 15.85 3.60 7.45
N SER A 221 16.85 3.75 8.32
CA SER A 221 18.07 2.93 8.38
C SER A 221 17.92 1.48 7.87
N PRO A 222 18.39 1.12 6.66
CA PRO A 222 18.91 -0.21 6.46
C PRO A 222 20.22 -0.22 7.23
N SER A 223 20.26 -0.90 8.36
CA SER A 223 21.51 -1.34 8.95
C SER A 223 22.20 -2.35 8.03
N ASN A 224 22.55 -2.01 6.78
CA ASN A 224 23.01 -2.96 5.75
C ASN A 224 22.12 -4.20 5.54
N ASN A 225 20.94 -4.25 6.16
CA ASN A 225 20.04 -5.37 6.19
C ASN A 225 18.71 -4.86 5.63
N LEU A 226 18.39 -5.28 4.40
CA LEU A 226 17.03 -5.18 3.89
C LEU A 226 16.09 -5.76 4.96
N ARG A 227 14.98 -5.09 5.28
CA ARG A 227 13.97 -5.64 6.20
C ARG A 227 13.63 -7.05 5.70
N PRO A 228 13.89 -8.12 6.47
CA PRO A 228 13.48 -9.46 6.06
C PRO A 228 11.95 -9.46 5.97
N PHE A 229 11.41 -10.05 4.91
CA PHE A 229 9.95 -10.16 4.76
C PHE A 229 9.38 -10.97 5.92
N GLU A 230 8.47 -10.36 6.67
CA GLU A 230 7.79 -11.03 7.77
C GLU A 230 6.55 -11.75 7.24
N LEU A 231 6.07 -12.76 7.96
CA LEU A 231 4.87 -13.52 7.56
C LEU A 231 3.63 -12.63 7.44
N GLU A 232 3.61 -11.50 8.15
CA GLU A 232 2.55 -10.49 8.09
C GLU A 232 2.41 -9.88 6.69
N ASP A 233 3.53 -9.67 5.97
CA ASP A 233 3.53 -9.13 4.61
C ASP A 233 2.81 -10.07 3.61
N PHE A 234 2.75 -11.37 3.93
CA PHE A 234 2.11 -12.40 3.10
C PHE A 234 0.67 -12.72 3.50
N TYR A 235 0.11 -12.07 4.53
CA TYR A 235 -1.23 -12.35 5.04
C TYR A 235 -2.32 -12.28 3.95
N GLY A 236 -2.25 -11.25 3.09
CA GLY A 236 -3.20 -11.09 1.98
C GLY A 236 -3.11 -12.22 0.95
N ILE A 237 -1.92 -12.72 0.67
CA ILE A 237 -1.70 -13.84 -0.28
C ILE A 237 -2.29 -15.13 0.30
N PHE A 238 -2.08 -15.39 1.59
CA PHE A 238 -2.68 -16.54 2.26
C PHE A 238 -4.21 -16.47 2.29
N CYS A 239 -4.79 -15.29 2.54
CA CYS A 239 -6.25 -15.09 2.52
C CYS A 239 -6.85 -15.43 1.15
N VAL A 240 -6.23 -14.97 0.06
CA VAL A 240 -6.70 -15.28 -1.30
C VAL A 240 -6.56 -16.77 -1.61
N TYR A 241 -5.45 -17.40 -1.20
CA TYR A 241 -5.22 -18.83 -1.42
C TYR A 241 -6.27 -19.70 -0.71
N PHE A 242 -6.45 -19.53 0.60
CA PHE A 242 -7.43 -20.31 1.36
C PHE A 242 -8.86 -19.98 0.94
N GLY A 243 -9.17 -18.71 0.64
CA GLY A 243 -10.46 -18.31 0.11
C GLY A 243 -10.78 -19.01 -1.22
N GLY A 244 -9.81 -19.10 -2.12
CA GLY A 244 -9.95 -19.83 -3.39
C GLY A 244 -10.14 -21.33 -3.20
N MET A 245 -9.42 -21.94 -2.25
CA MET A 245 -9.59 -23.35 -1.91
C MET A 245 -10.99 -23.65 -1.36
N ILE A 246 -11.46 -22.83 -0.41
CA ILE A 246 -12.81 -22.97 0.17
C ILE A 246 -13.86 -22.77 -0.93
N PHE A 247 -13.72 -21.76 -1.78
CA PHE A 247 -14.64 -21.50 -2.87
C PHE A 247 -14.68 -22.67 -3.87
N SER A 248 -13.53 -23.23 -4.24
CA SER A 248 -13.46 -24.40 -5.11
C SER A 248 -14.14 -25.62 -4.51
N VAL A 249 -13.93 -25.88 -3.21
CA VAL A 249 -14.63 -26.96 -2.49
C VAL A 249 -16.13 -26.70 -2.45
N LEU A 250 -16.58 -25.47 -2.20
CA LEU A 250 -18.00 -25.11 -2.21
C LEU A 250 -18.64 -25.33 -3.58
N VAL A 251 -17.99 -24.89 -4.66
CA VAL A 251 -18.46 -25.12 -6.04
C VAL A 251 -18.55 -26.61 -6.32
N PHE A 252 -17.55 -27.39 -5.94
CA PHE A 252 -17.56 -28.85 -6.09
C PHE A 252 -18.70 -29.51 -5.31
N LEU A 253 -18.93 -29.11 -4.06
CA LEU A 253 -20.05 -29.62 -3.25
C LEU A 253 -21.42 -29.23 -3.84
N LEU A 254 -21.55 -28.02 -4.39
CA LEU A 254 -22.75 -27.58 -5.09
C LEU A 254 -22.97 -28.39 -6.37
N GLU A 255 -21.93 -28.63 -7.15
CA GLU A 255 -21.98 -29.47 -8.35
C GLU A 255 -22.34 -30.92 -8.01
N LEU A 256 -21.94 -31.44 -6.84
CA LEU A 256 -22.35 -32.76 -6.34
C LEU A 256 -23.77 -32.79 -5.76
N ALA A 257 -24.29 -31.66 -5.27
CA ALA A 257 -25.65 -31.56 -4.74
C ALA A 257 -26.70 -31.38 -5.86
N VAL A 258 -26.32 -30.73 -6.96
CA VAL A 258 -27.18 -30.46 -8.13
C VAL A 258 -27.55 -31.69 -9.00
N PRO A 259 -26.84 -32.83 -9.08
CA PRO A 259 -27.22 -33.97 -9.93
C PRO A 259 -28.17 -34.95 -9.23
N HIS A 260 -28.35 -34.88 -7.91
CA HIS A 260 -29.21 -35.83 -7.20
C HIS A 260 -30.72 -35.56 -7.41
N LYS A 261 -31.10 -34.36 -7.88
CA LYS A 261 -32.51 -34.05 -8.20
C LYS A 261 -32.93 -34.44 -9.62
N HIS A 262 -32.00 -34.69 -10.55
CA HIS A 262 -32.36 -34.98 -11.95
C HIS A 262 -32.21 -36.46 -12.35
N PHE A 263 -31.50 -37.29 -11.58
CA PHE A 263 -31.35 -38.73 -11.89
C PHE A 263 -32.46 -39.62 -11.29
N SER A 264 -33.14 -39.18 -10.21
CA SER A 264 -34.20 -40.00 -9.59
C SER A 264 -35.56 -39.96 -10.31
N ALA A 265 -35.74 -39.10 -11.34
CA ALA A 265 -37.00 -38.98 -12.08
C ALA A 265 -37.08 -39.87 -13.35
N ASN A 266 -35.94 -40.32 -13.91
CA ASN A 266 -35.94 -41.10 -15.15
C ASN A 266 -35.88 -42.62 -14.93
N PHE A 267 -35.56 -43.10 -13.73
CA PHE A 267 -35.58 -44.54 -13.42
C PHE A 267 -36.97 -45.04 -12.99
N CYS A 268 -37.88 -44.17 -12.55
CA CYS A 268 -39.23 -44.57 -12.11
C CYS A 268 -40.30 -44.57 -13.22
N ARG A 269 -39.99 -44.15 -14.46
CA ARG A 269 -40.97 -44.14 -15.57
C ARG A 269 -40.87 -45.32 -16.54
N GLY A 270 -39.88 -46.20 -16.39
CA GLY A 270 -39.68 -47.37 -17.25
C GLY A 270 -40.19 -48.71 -16.70
N GLY A 271 -40.78 -48.74 -15.49
CA GLY A 271 -41.02 -50.00 -14.77
C GLY A 271 -42.47 -50.40 -14.48
N LYS A 272 -43.48 -49.67 -14.97
CA LYS A 272 -44.90 -49.97 -14.67
C LYS A 272 -45.81 -49.67 -15.86
N ALA A 273 -45.79 -50.54 -16.86
CA ALA A 273 -46.88 -50.66 -17.83
C ALA A 273 -46.89 -52.07 -18.44
N ASP A 274 -47.04 -53.12 -17.61
CA ASP A 274 -47.47 -54.43 -18.09
C ASP A 274 -48.03 -55.28 -16.94
N ARG A 275 -49.36 -55.22 -16.76
CA ARG A 275 -50.23 -56.36 -16.41
C ARG A 275 -51.69 -55.94 -16.16
N GLY A 276 -52.54 -56.27 -17.14
CA GLY A 276 -53.79 -57.01 -16.90
C GLY A 276 -55.07 -56.22 -16.56
N ARG A 277 -55.97 -56.08 -17.54
CA ARG A 277 -57.41 -56.25 -17.30
C ARG A 277 -58.10 -56.90 -18.51
N SER A 278 -58.91 -57.89 -18.20
CA SER A 278 -59.45 -58.95 -19.05
C SER A 278 -60.66 -58.56 -19.91
N ASP A 279 -60.79 -59.33 -20.99
CA ASP A 279 -61.99 -59.88 -21.66
C ASP A 279 -63.09 -58.99 -22.27
N SER A 280 -63.17 -59.05 -23.60
CA SER A 280 -64.34 -59.60 -24.33
C SER A 280 -63.99 -59.85 -25.82
N SER A 281 -64.14 -61.09 -26.31
CA SER A 281 -64.11 -61.54 -27.73
C SER A 281 -65.55 -61.65 -28.29
N PRO A 282 -65.84 -62.11 -29.55
CA PRO A 282 -65.09 -62.26 -30.84
C PRO A 282 -65.98 -61.81 -32.08
N PRO A 283 -65.95 -62.38 -33.32
CA PRO A 283 -64.87 -62.76 -34.28
C PRO A 283 -65.07 -62.22 -35.75
N SER A 284 -64.03 -62.31 -36.61
CA SER A 284 -64.08 -62.75 -38.04
C SER A 284 -62.68 -62.57 -38.69
N LEU A 285 -61.88 -63.58 -39.06
CA LEU A 285 -61.89 -64.55 -40.18
C LEU A 285 -61.63 -63.99 -41.60
N ALA A 286 -60.80 -64.72 -42.37
CA ALA A 286 -60.32 -64.59 -43.77
C ALA A 286 -59.10 -63.65 -43.97
N ILE A 287 -57.90 -64.09 -44.40
CA ILE A 287 -57.50 -64.87 -45.60
C ILE A 287 -58.05 -64.28 -46.89
N ALA A 288 -57.26 -63.38 -47.50
CA ALA A 288 -56.82 -63.39 -48.89
C ALA A 288 -55.66 -62.39 -49.04
#